data_AF-A0A3D8QW97-F1
#
_entry.id   AF-A0A3D8QW97-F1
#
_cell.length_a   1.000
_cell.length_b   1.000
_cell.length_c   1.000
_cell.angle_alpha   90.00
_cell.angle_beta   90.00
_cell.angle_gamma   90.00
#
_symmetry.space_group_name_H-M   'P 1'
#
loop_
_entity.id
_entity.type
_entity.pdbx_description
1 polymer ?
#
loop_
_entity_poly.entity_id
_entity_poly.type
_entity_poly.pdbx_seq_one_letter_code
_entity_poly.pdbx_strand_id
1 'polypeptide(L)'
;MVHLQSGLRILRDMKRSSTGNHIIQDKIAPLFMRLSMQSIIYVETKSTHYKTALARALMEVSGKEMIISEEFESLEEARNTLNQAAGGLFEVFYMWDDDLPVVLQSPENLATFDKYMCQLSLWNLAFEKFVVSKSQDLASREIQGAALLKIHYTTAKIMASVLPDLSDTRAMFGAGITEISMEYLDDFQIIINLSRSLIAAAEQDTKKGKPPLTFSSDLGLIGPLYYVCINCPTVSIQKTAMELLLRCPRREGMWDSFVVAQMIQQYWEFLARHREANEVSMEVDEFGFPVPFKDISDQGSVHLAFFGRPTETNMTDVSYFPPPEVTPLESVSSPSPLGLRSNPAT
;
A
#
# COMPACT_ATOMS: atom_id res chain seq x y z
N MET A 1 -5.07 -13.86 -10.49
CA MET A 1 -5.32 -12.98 -11.65
C MET A 1 -6.50 -13.44 -12.50
N VAL A 2 -6.46 -14.63 -13.14
CA VAL A 2 -7.57 -15.15 -13.98
C VAL A 2 -8.93 -15.12 -13.26
N HIS A 3 -9.02 -15.59 -12.02
CA HIS A 3 -10.28 -15.58 -11.26
C HIS A 3 -10.84 -14.18 -10.97
N LEU A 4 -9.98 -13.17 -10.76
CA LEU A 4 -10.41 -11.80 -10.53
C LEU A 4 -11.03 -11.21 -11.80
N GLN A 5 -10.38 -11.41 -12.95
CA GLN A 5 -10.90 -10.98 -14.25
C GLN A 5 -12.22 -11.69 -14.60
N SER A 6 -12.31 -13.00 -14.37
CA SER A 6 -13.56 -13.75 -14.56
C SER A 6 -14.67 -13.22 -13.66
N GLY A 7 -14.39 -12.92 -12.39
CA GLY A 7 -15.37 -12.37 -11.46
C GLY A 7 -15.86 -10.97 -11.86
N LEU A 8 -14.96 -10.09 -12.33
CA LEU A 8 -15.34 -8.77 -12.85
C LEU A 8 -16.19 -8.87 -14.11
N ARG A 9 -15.91 -9.84 -14.99
CA ARG A 9 -16.75 -10.10 -16.17
C ARG A 9 -18.15 -10.56 -15.77
N ILE A 10 -18.26 -11.48 -14.81
CA ILE A 10 -19.55 -11.92 -14.27
C ILE A 10 -20.32 -10.72 -13.68
N LEU A 11 -19.67 -9.88 -12.87
CA LEU A 11 -20.30 -8.70 -12.28
C LEU A 11 -20.83 -7.72 -13.32
N ARG A 12 -20.06 -7.48 -14.38
CA ARG A 12 -20.46 -6.65 -15.53
C ARG A 12 -21.69 -7.24 -16.22
N ASP A 13 -21.66 -8.54 -16.51
CA ASP A 13 -22.76 -9.23 -17.19
C ASP A 13 -24.03 -9.18 -16.33
N MET A 14 -23.90 -9.38 -15.01
CA MET A 14 -25.00 -9.26 -14.05
C MET A 14 -25.56 -7.85 -13.94
N LYS A 15 -24.72 -6.81 -13.99
CA LYS A 15 -25.15 -5.40 -13.98
C LYS A 15 -25.95 -5.05 -15.24
N ARG A 16 -25.60 -5.66 -16.39
CA ARG A 16 -26.32 -5.51 -17.66
C ARG A 16 -27.63 -6.30 -17.70
N SER A 17 -27.67 -7.47 -17.05
CA SER A 17 -28.82 -8.37 -17.09
C SER A 17 -29.86 -8.13 -15.99
N SER A 18 -29.47 -7.50 -14.88
CA SER A 18 -30.35 -7.25 -13.73
C SER A 18 -30.45 -5.76 -13.42
N THR A 19 -31.59 -5.17 -13.74
CA THR A 19 -31.98 -3.84 -13.24
C THR A 19 -32.19 -3.94 -11.73
N GLY A 20 -31.25 -3.42 -10.94
CA GLY A 20 -31.50 -3.10 -9.54
C GLY A 20 -31.08 -4.13 -8.48
N ASN A 21 -30.05 -4.94 -8.70
CA ASN A 21 -29.53 -5.78 -7.61
C ASN A 21 -28.62 -4.98 -6.66
N HIS A 22 -29.22 -4.32 -5.67
CA HIS A 22 -28.55 -3.52 -4.64
C HIS A 22 -27.42 -4.29 -3.92
N ILE A 23 -27.55 -5.61 -3.74
CA ILE A 23 -26.49 -6.43 -3.12
C ILE A 23 -25.22 -6.42 -3.98
N ILE A 24 -25.37 -6.51 -5.30
CA ILE A 24 -24.23 -6.49 -6.22
C ILE A 24 -23.53 -5.13 -6.16
N GLN A 25 -24.30 -4.04 -6.19
CA GLN A 25 -23.76 -2.69 -6.21
C GLN A 25 -23.16 -2.27 -4.87
N ASP A 26 -23.83 -2.58 -3.76
CA ASP A 26 -23.49 -2.01 -2.45
C ASP A 26 -22.56 -2.92 -1.64
N LYS A 27 -22.52 -4.23 -1.96
CA LYS A 27 -21.72 -5.20 -1.19
C LYS A 27 -20.66 -5.90 -2.02
N ILE A 28 -21.00 -6.39 -3.22
CA ILE A 28 -20.06 -7.21 -4.01
C ILE A 28 -19.08 -6.35 -4.83
N ALA A 29 -19.58 -5.36 -5.57
CA ALA A 29 -18.73 -4.48 -6.39
C ALA A 29 -17.64 -3.76 -5.58
N PRO A 30 -17.90 -3.22 -4.37
CA PRO A 30 -16.86 -2.62 -3.54
C PRO A 30 -15.78 -3.62 -3.12
N LEU A 31 -16.13 -4.90 -2.87
CA LEU A 31 -15.13 -5.93 -2.55
C LEU A 31 -14.20 -6.19 -3.74
N PHE A 32 -14.76 -6.30 -4.94
CA PHE A 32 -13.98 -6.49 -6.17
C PHE A 32 -13.12 -5.28 -6.50
N MET A 33 -13.60 -4.07 -6.23
CA MET A 33 -12.81 -2.84 -6.35
C MET A 33 -11.55 -2.93 -5.47
N ARG A 34 -11.72 -3.24 -4.18
CA ARG A 34 -10.59 -3.32 -3.24
C ARG A 34 -9.62 -4.45 -3.57
N LEU A 35 -10.11 -5.61 -3.98
CA LEU A 35 -9.27 -6.71 -4.46
C LEU A 35 -8.48 -6.32 -5.72
N SER A 36 -9.08 -5.51 -6.59
CA SER A 36 -8.42 -5.06 -7.81
C SER A 36 -7.40 -3.98 -7.54
N MET A 37 -7.68 -3.04 -6.63
CA MET A 37 -6.67 -2.08 -6.14
C MET A 37 -5.48 -2.80 -5.52
N GLN A 38 -5.72 -3.81 -4.67
CA GLN A 38 -4.64 -4.65 -4.10
C GLN A 38 -3.83 -5.32 -5.19
N SER A 39 -4.50 -5.86 -6.21
CA SER A 39 -3.86 -6.51 -7.35
C SER A 39 -3.04 -5.53 -8.19
N ILE A 40 -3.53 -4.31 -8.40
CA ILE A 40 -2.88 -3.31 -9.25
C ILE A 40 -1.55 -2.86 -8.62
N ILE A 41 -1.56 -2.66 -7.31
CA ILE A 41 -0.39 -2.17 -6.57
C ILE A 41 0.61 -3.31 -6.31
N TYR A 42 0.13 -4.55 -6.13
CA TYR A 42 0.96 -5.71 -5.74
C TYR A 42 1.47 -6.54 -6.92
N VAL A 43 0.69 -6.68 -8.00
CA VAL A 43 1.00 -7.58 -9.10
C VAL A 43 1.23 -6.77 -10.36
N GLU A 44 2.50 -6.47 -10.63
CA GLU A 44 2.94 -5.89 -11.89
C GLU A 44 2.86 -6.95 -12.99
N THR A 45 1.73 -7.02 -13.71
CA THR A 45 1.60 -7.97 -14.82
C THR A 45 2.33 -7.44 -16.05
N LYS A 46 3.29 -8.21 -16.60
CA LYS A 46 4.04 -7.83 -17.82
C LYS A 46 3.18 -7.68 -19.09
N SER A 47 1.92 -8.11 -19.07
CA SER A 47 1.05 -8.02 -20.24
C SER A 47 0.22 -6.74 -20.19
N THR A 48 0.56 -5.76 -21.02
CA THR A 48 -0.24 -4.53 -21.25
C THR A 48 -1.70 -4.88 -21.53
N HIS A 49 -1.95 -5.91 -22.35
CA HIS A 49 -3.30 -6.40 -22.63
C HIS A 49 -4.08 -6.78 -21.36
N TYR A 50 -3.44 -7.46 -20.40
CA TYR A 50 -4.09 -7.81 -19.15
C TYR A 50 -4.38 -6.57 -18.29
N LYS A 51 -3.42 -5.65 -18.15
CA LYS A 51 -3.60 -4.39 -17.41
C LYS A 51 -4.80 -3.60 -17.95
N THR A 52 -4.82 -3.35 -19.27
CA THR A 52 -5.90 -2.61 -19.92
C THR A 52 -7.24 -3.34 -19.83
N ALA A 53 -7.27 -4.68 -19.96
CA ALA A 53 -8.50 -5.46 -19.83
C ALA A 53 -9.07 -5.42 -18.41
N LEU A 54 -8.21 -5.45 -17.39
CA LEU A 54 -8.61 -5.31 -15.98
C LEU A 54 -9.17 -3.92 -15.70
N ALA A 55 -8.45 -2.86 -16.09
CA ALA A 55 -8.89 -1.47 -15.94
C ALA A 55 -10.25 -1.22 -16.61
N ARG A 56 -10.43 -1.68 -17.86
CA ARG A 56 -11.70 -1.55 -18.58
C ARG A 56 -12.85 -2.29 -17.87
N ALA A 57 -12.58 -3.48 -17.35
CA ALA A 57 -13.58 -4.23 -16.60
C ALA A 57 -14.03 -3.50 -15.33
N LEU A 58 -13.09 -2.84 -14.64
CA LEU A 58 -13.37 -2.08 -13.42
C LEU A 58 -14.19 -0.82 -13.70
N MET A 59 -13.80 -0.04 -14.71
CA MET A 59 -14.56 1.15 -15.11
C MET A 59 -16.03 0.83 -15.42
N GLU A 60 -16.29 -0.29 -16.11
CA GLU A 60 -17.67 -0.72 -16.43
C GLU A 60 -18.47 -1.12 -15.18
N VAL A 61 -17.82 -1.77 -14.20
CA VAL A 61 -18.44 -2.14 -12.92
C VAL A 61 -18.68 -0.90 -12.05
N SER A 62 -17.70 0.01 -11.99
CA SER A 62 -17.70 1.25 -11.21
C SER A 62 -18.64 2.34 -11.74
N GLY A 63 -19.13 2.20 -13.00
CA GLY A 63 -19.79 3.23 -13.82
C GLY A 63 -21.09 3.89 -13.33
N LYS A 64 -21.27 4.11 -12.02
CA LYS A 64 -22.18 5.12 -11.47
C LYS A 64 -21.35 6.40 -11.29
N GLU A 65 -21.86 7.51 -11.81
CA GLU A 65 -21.22 8.82 -11.63
C GLU A 65 -21.09 9.11 -10.13
N MET A 66 -19.87 9.31 -9.66
CA MET A 66 -19.60 9.59 -8.25
C MET A 66 -19.88 11.06 -7.97
N ILE A 67 -20.90 11.31 -7.16
CA ILE A 67 -21.18 12.63 -6.57
C ILE A 67 -20.60 12.58 -5.16
N ILE A 68 -19.56 13.39 -4.92
CA ILE A 68 -19.01 13.55 -3.58
C ILE A 68 -19.88 14.56 -2.85
N SER A 69 -20.58 14.09 -1.82
CA SER A 69 -21.35 14.92 -0.90
C SER A 69 -20.46 15.98 -0.26
N GLU A 70 -21.03 17.14 0.10
CA GLU A 70 -20.27 18.21 0.76
C GLU A 70 -19.73 17.80 2.14
N GLU A 71 -20.36 16.79 2.76
CA GLU A 71 -20.01 16.16 4.02
C GLU A 71 -20.51 14.69 4.00
N PHE A 72 -19.79 13.79 4.67
CA PHE A 72 -20.18 12.38 4.78
C PHE A 72 -21.10 12.15 5.98
N GLU A 73 -22.09 11.26 5.85
CA GLU A 73 -22.96 10.86 6.96
C GLU A 73 -22.33 9.76 7.82
N SER A 74 -21.47 8.95 7.21
CA SER A 74 -20.85 7.80 7.87
C SER A 74 -19.43 7.52 7.39
N LEU A 75 -18.67 6.81 8.22
CA LEU A 75 -17.34 6.34 7.85
C LEU A 75 -17.37 5.31 6.70
N GLU A 76 -18.45 4.54 6.59
CA GLU A 76 -18.64 3.60 5.47
C GLU A 76 -18.79 4.33 4.14
N GLU A 77 -19.55 5.43 4.11
CA GLU A 77 -19.70 6.30 2.94
C GLU A 77 -18.37 6.92 2.54
N ALA A 78 -17.63 7.49 3.49
CA ALA A 78 -16.30 8.05 3.27
C ALA A 78 -15.33 7.00 2.70
N ARG A 79 -15.34 5.78 3.24
CA ARG A 79 -14.49 4.68 2.73
C ARG A 79 -14.84 4.30 1.29
N ASN A 80 -16.13 4.14 0.99
CA ASN A 80 -16.57 3.68 -0.33
C ASN A 80 -16.24 4.71 -1.41
N THR A 81 -16.45 6.00 -1.13
CA THR A 81 -16.09 7.10 -2.02
C THR A 81 -14.59 7.26 -2.19
N LEU A 82 -13.78 7.09 -1.14
CA LEU A 82 -12.31 7.07 -1.25
C LEU A 82 -11.83 5.96 -2.19
N ASN A 83 -12.34 4.73 -1.99
CA ASN A 83 -11.95 3.59 -2.81
C ASN A 83 -12.32 3.79 -4.28
N GLN A 84 -13.44 4.47 -4.56
CA GLN A 84 -13.84 4.78 -5.92
C GLN A 84 -12.93 5.84 -6.56
N ALA A 85 -12.61 6.92 -5.84
CA ALA A 85 -11.69 7.96 -6.32
C ALA A 85 -10.28 7.41 -6.56
N ALA A 86 -9.72 6.70 -5.57
CA ALA A 86 -8.39 6.10 -5.67
C ALA A 86 -8.35 4.95 -6.70
N GLY A 87 -9.40 4.13 -6.76
CA GLY A 87 -9.53 3.07 -7.78
C GLY A 87 -9.50 3.63 -9.20
N GLY A 88 -10.21 4.74 -9.43
CA GLY A 88 -10.17 5.45 -10.71
C GLY A 88 -8.77 5.94 -11.11
N LEU A 89 -7.99 6.48 -10.17
CA LEU A 89 -6.59 6.86 -10.43
C LEU A 89 -5.73 5.64 -10.81
N PHE A 90 -5.87 4.54 -10.07
CA PHE A 90 -5.12 3.31 -10.36
C PHE A 90 -5.49 2.68 -11.70
N GLU A 91 -6.76 2.75 -12.09
CA GLU A 91 -7.23 2.30 -13.40
C GLU A 91 -6.61 3.13 -14.53
N VAL A 92 -6.53 4.45 -14.36
CA VAL A 92 -5.94 5.35 -15.34
C VAL A 92 -4.46 5.04 -15.58
N PHE A 93 -3.68 4.76 -14.53
CA PHE A 93 -2.28 4.34 -14.68
C PHE A 93 -2.11 3.07 -15.52
N TYR A 94 -3.08 2.15 -15.47
CA TYR A 94 -3.07 0.92 -16.27
C TYR A 94 -3.52 1.12 -17.73
N MET A 95 -4.09 2.29 -18.04
CA MET A 95 -4.50 2.68 -19.38
C MET A 95 -3.49 3.57 -20.09
N TRP A 96 -2.50 4.08 -19.37
CA TRP A 96 -1.45 4.91 -19.93
C TRP A 96 -0.44 4.06 -20.70
N ASP A 97 0.13 4.67 -21.72
CA ASP A 97 1.23 4.07 -22.46
C ASP A 97 2.55 4.45 -21.78
N ASP A 98 3.22 3.46 -21.19
CA ASP A 98 4.46 3.64 -20.44
C ASP A 98 5.60 4.22 -21.32
N ASP A 99 5.53 4.02 -22.64
CA ASP A 99 6.51 4.50 -23.61
C ASP A 99 6.27 5.97 -24.02
N LEU A 100 5.12 6.55 -23.65
CA LEU A 100 4.76 7.92 -23.98
C LEU A 100 4.99 8.89 -22.80
N PRO A 101 5.47 10.11 -23.08
CA PRO A 101 5.38 11.22 -22.13
C PRO A 101 3.93 11.53 -21.75
N VAL A 102 3.71 12.11 -20.57
CA VAL A 102 2.36 12.43 -20.05
C VAL A 102 1.58 13.31 -21.03
N VAL A 103 2.23 14.31 -21.64
CA VAL A 103 1.61 15.22 -22.61
C VAL A 103 1.13 14.53 -23.90
N LEU A 104 1.64 13.34 -24.20
CA LEU A 104 1.25 12.55 -25.39
C LEU A 104 0.23 11.46 -25.07
N GLN A 105 -0.21 11.34 -23.81
CA GLN A 105 -1.30 10.44 -23.45
C GLN A 105 -2.61 10.88 -24.12
N SER A 106 -3.55 9.94 -24.27
CA SER A 106 -4.83 10.25 -24.92
C SER A 106 -5.59 11.34 -24.14
N PRO A 107 -6.31 12.25 -24.81
CA PRO A 107 -7.11 13.27 -24.13
C PRO A 107 -8.16 12.68 -23.16
N GLU A 108 -8.69 11.50 -23.47
CA GLU A 108 -9.62 10.77 -22.61
C GLU A 108 -8.94 10.29 -21.31
N ASN A 109 -7.72 9.78 -21.41
CA ASN A 109 -6.93 9.33 -20.27
C ASN A 109 -6.55 10.50 -19.35
N LEU A 110 -6.13 11.63 -19.91
CA LEU A 110 -5.81 12.85 -19.17
C LEU A 110 -7.06 13.43 -18.48
N ALA A 111 -8.18 13.54 -19.20
CA ALA A 111 -9.44 14.02 -18.61
C ALA A 111 -9.93 13.09 -17.49
N THR A 112 -9.73 11.78 -17.63
CA THR A 112 -10.09 10.80 -16.59
C THR A 112 -9.17 10.93 -15.38
N PHE A 113 -7.87 11.16 -15.60
CA PHE A 113 -6.93 11.46 -14.52
C PHE A 113 -7.35 12.70 -13.72
N ASP A 114 -7.57 13.83 -14.41
CA ASP A 114 -7.97 15.10 -13.81
C ASP A 114 -9.27 14.98 -13.00
N LYS A 115 -10.24 14.23 -13.55
CA LYS A 115 -11.50 13.92 -12.87
C LYS A 115 -11.25 13.24 -11.53
N TYR A 116 -10.47 12.16 -11.50
CA TYR A 116 -10.25 11.41 -10.26
C TYR A 116 -9.33 12.15 -9.28
N MET A 117 -8.40 12.97 -9.77
CA MET A 117 -7.62 13.89 -8.93
C MET A 117 -8.48 14.94 -8.24
N CYS A 118 -9.41 15.54 -8.99
CA CYS A 118 -10.39 16.48 -8.45
C CYS A 118 -11.28 15.79 -7.40
N GLN A 119 -11.75 14.58 -7.70
CA GLN A 119 -12.54 13.78 -6.77
C GLN A 119 -11.77 13.42 -5.49
N LEU A 120 -10.51 13.02 -5.59
CA LEU A 120 -9.68 12.74 -4.40
C LEU A 120 -9.51 14.00 -3.53
N SER A 121 -9.34 15.17 -4.15
CA SER A 121 -9.24 16.46 -3.44
C SER A 121 -10.54 16.85 -2.74
N LEU A 122 -11.67 16.74 -3.44
CA LEU A 122 -13.00 16.99 -2.88
C LEU A 122 -13.34 16.02 -1.75
N TRP A 123 -12.96 14.74 -1.89
CA TRP A 123 -13.11 13.74 -0.84
C TRP A 123 -12.43 14.19 0.45
N ASN A 124 -11.20 14.69 0.38
CA ASN A 124 -10.49 15.15 1.57
C ASN A 124 -11.18 16.34 2.23
N LEU A 125 -11.70 17.29 1.45
CA LEU A 125 -12.47 18.40 2.00
C LEU A 125 -13.72 17.92 2.77
N ALA A 126 -14.48 16.99 2.18
CA ALA A 126 -15.66 16.41 2.83
C ALA A 126 -15.28 15.56 4.06
N PHE A 127 -14.17 14.83 3.99
CA PHE A 127 -13.67 14.00 5.08
C PHE A 127 -13.19 14.82 6.28
N GLU A 128 -12.47 15.91 6.05
CA GLU A 128 -12.04 16.81 7.13
C GLU A 128 -13.24 17.44 7.83
N LYS A 129 -14.27 17.86 7.08
CA LYS A 129 -15.53 18.34 7.67
C LYS A 129 -16.20 17.27 8.53
N PHE A 130 -16.32 16.05 8.00
CA PHE A 130 -16.89 14.91 8.73
C PHE A 130 -16.13 14.60 10.03
N VAL A 131 -14.79 14.56 9.99
CA VAL A 131 -13.98 14.31 11.19
C VAL A 131 -14.16 15.43 12.21
N VAL A 132 -14.17 16.70 11.78
CA VAL A 132 -14.40 17.83 12.68
C VAL A 132 -15.80 17.76 13.31
N SER A 133 -16.85 17.46 12.54
CA SER A 133 -18.23 17.46 13.02
C SER A 133 -18.58 16.24 13.87
N LYS A 134 -17.98 15.07 13.61
CA LYS A 134 -18.34 13.80 14.26
C LYS A 134 -17.28 13.25 15.22
N SER A 135 -16.07 13.80 15.28
CA SER A 135 -14.96 13.22 16.06
C SER A 135 -15.30 12.87 17.51
N GLN A 136 -16.13 13.68 18.18
CA GLN A 136 -16.52 13.45 19.59
C GLN A 136 -17.53 12.31 19.76
N ASP A 137 -18.28 11.99 18.70
CA ASP A 137 -19.32 10.95 18.71
C ASP A 137 -18.78 9.58 18.25
N LEU A 138 -17.60 9.56 17.61
CA LEU A 138 -17.01 8.35 17.06
C LEU A 138 -16.48 7.41 18.15
N ALA A 139 -16.82 6.13 18.04
CA ALA A 139 -16.20 5.09 18.84
C ALA A 139 -14.71 4.95 18.52
N SER A 140 -13.92 4.41 19.45
CA SER A 140 -12.47 4.20 19.26
C SER A 140 -12.12 3.46 17.96
N ARG A 141 -12.94 2.48 17.54
CA ARG A 141 -12.76 1.78 16.27
C ARG A 141 -13.04 2.64 15.04
N GLU A 142 -14.00 3.55 15.13
CA GLU A 142 -14.31 4.47 14.03
C GLU A 142 -13.22 5.53 13.88
N ILE A 143 -12.65 6.00 14.99
CA ILE A 143 -11.46 6.87 14.97
C ILE A 143 -10.28 6.14 14.31
N GLN A 144 -10.05 4.87 14.64
CA GLN A 144 -9.02 4.06 13.97
C GLN A 144 -9.30 3.89 12.48
N GLY A 145 -10.56 3.67 12.10
CA GLY A 145 -10.97 3.59 10.70
C GLY A 145 -10.77 4.91 9.96
N ALA A 146 -11.09 6.05 10.58
CA ALA A 146 -10.84 7.38 10.03
C ALA A 146 -9.35 7.64 9.81
N ALA A 147 -8.49 7.28 10.78
CA ALA A 147 -7.04 7.36 10.62
C ALA A 147 -6.55 6.48 9.45
N LEU A 148 -7.11 5.27 9.29
CA LEU A 148 -6.77 4.39 8.16
C LEU A 148 -7.21 5.01 6.81
N LEU A 149 -8.39 5.62 6.72
CA LEU A 149 -8.82 6.32 5.51
C LEU A 149 -7.90 7.49 5.16
N LYS A 150 -7.46 8.26 6.17
CA LYS A 150 -6.50 9.34 5.95
C LYS A 150 -5.17 8.82 5.42
N ILE A 151 -4.66 7.70 5.94
CA ILE A 151 -3.45 7.05 5.41
C ILE A 151 -3.61 6.69 3.92
N HIS A 152 -4.72 6.04 3.55
CA HIS A 152 -4.97 5.65 2.17
C HIS A 152 -5.13 6.85 1.23
N TYR A 153 -5.86 7.88 1.67
CA TYR A 153 -5.95 9.15 0.93
C TYR A 153 -4.57 9.77 0.72
N THR A 154 -3.78 9.92 1.78
CA THR A 154 -2.45 10.53 1.69
C THR A 154 -1.54 9.72 0.77
N THR A 155 -1.62 8.39 0.82
CA THR A 155 -0.87 7.50 -0.08
C THR A 155 -1.29 7.71 -1.54
N ALA A 156 -2.60 7.72 -1.83
CA ALA A 156 -3.12 7.94 -3.17
C ALA A 156 -2.79 9.33 -3.72
N LYS A 157 -2.82 10.36 -2.86
CA LYS A 157 -2.41 11.72 -3.19
C LYS A 157 -0.95 11.75 -3.64
N ILE A 158 -0.04 11.18 -2.85
CA ILE A 158 1.39 11.12 -3.22
C ILE A 158 1.53 10.39 -4.54
N MET A 159 0.97 9.18 -4.67
CA MET A 159 1.05 8.36 -5.90
C MET A 159 0.64 9.13 -7.15
N ALA A 160 -0.46 9.88 -7.08
CA ALA A 160 -0.95 10.64 -8.23
C ALA A 160 -0.16 11.92 -8.50
N SER A 161 0.55 12.43 -7.50
CA SER A 161 1.42 13.59 -7.64
C SER A 161 2.84 13.28 -8.13
N VAL A 162 3.26 12.00 -8.20
CA VAL A 162 4.59 11.60 -8.72
C VAL A 162 4.67 11.69 -10.25
N LEU A 163 3.56 11.96 -10.93
CA LEU A 163 3.55 12.08 -12.38
C LEU A 163 4.48 13.20 -12.86
N PRO A 164 5.30 12.94 -13.91
CA PRO A 164 6.08 13.98 -14.54
C PRO A 164 5.19 15.15 -14.97
N ASP A 165 5.68 16.38 -14.77
CA ASP A 165 5.00 17.58 -15.23
C ASP A 165 4.75 17.50 -16.75
N LEU A 166 3.72 18.22 -17.25
CA LEU A 166 3.40 18.23 -18.69
C LEU A 166 4.55 18.78 -19.55
N SER A 167 5.50 19.51 -18.97
CA SER A 167 6.73 19.93 -19.64
C SER A 167 7.81 18.84 -19.71
N ASP A 168 7.69 17.74 -18.96
CA ASP A 168 8.59 16.60 -19.05
C ASP A 168 8.27 15.78 -20.32
N THR A 169 9.26 15.73 -21.21
CA THR A 169 9.16 15.06 -22.51
C THR A 169 9.73 13.64 -22.47
N ARG A 170 10.16 13.15 -21.31
CA ARG A 170 10.63 11.78 -21.12
C ARG A 170 9.45 10.82 -21.08
N ALA A 171 9.65 9.61 -21.60
CA ALA A 171 8.69 8.51 -21.44
C ALA A 171 8.47 8.25 -19.94
N MET A 172 7.24 7.90 -19.56
CA MET A 172 6.91 7.59 -18.16
C MET A 172 7.80 6.49 -17.59
N PHE A 173 8.14 5.48 -18.40
CA PHE A 173 9.09 4.42 -18.04
C PHE A 173 10.54 4.92 -17.90
N GLY A 174 10.94 5.93 -18.69
CA GLY A 174 12.31 6.46 -18.75
C GLY A 174 12.56 7.67 -17.85
N ALA A 175 11.53 8.24 -17.23
CA ALA A 175 11.65 9.37 -16.31
C ALA A 175 12.31 8.98 -14.97
N GLY A 176 12.52 7.67 -14.73
CA GLY A 176 12.75 7.14 -13.39
C GLY A 176 11.49 7.31 -12.55
N ILE A 177 11.46 6.77 -11.32
CA ILE A 177 10.57 7.37 -10.33
C ILE A 177 11.10 8.80 -10.20
N THR A 178 10.40 9.78 -10.78
CA THR A 178 10.72 11.20 -10.65
C THR A 178 11.03 11.41 -9.18
N GLU A 179 12.24 11.88 -8.84
CA GLU A 179 12.68 12.06 -7.45
C GLU A 179 11.53 12.71 -6.69
N ILE A 180 10.86 11.92 -5.85
CA ILE A 180 9.64 12.38 -5.21
C ILE A 180 10.04 13.62 -4.44
N SER A 181 9.41 14.74 -4.80
CA SER A 181 9.85 16.03 -4.29
C SER A 181 9.79 16.01 -2.76
N MET A 182 10.75 16.70 -2.14
CA MET A 182 10.75 16.91 -0.68
C MET A 182 9.45 17.58 -0.20
N GLU A 183 8.65 18.17 -1.10
CA GLU A 183 7.32 18.74 -0.81
C GLU A 183 6.32 17.73 -0.22
N TYR A 184 6.48 16.43 -0.47
CA TYR A 184 5.61 15.38 0.07
C TYR A 184 6.12 14.78 1.39
N LEU A 185 7.20 15.32 1.97
CA LEU A 185 7.78 14.77 3.19
C LEU A 185 6.79 14.78 4.37
N ASP A 186 5.99 15.83 4.49
CA ASP A 186 4.95 15.95 5.50
C ASP A 186 3.85 14.90 5.31
N ASP A 187 3.46 14.62 4.06
CA ASP A 187 2.49 13.58 3.72
C ASP A 187 3.02 12.17 4.10
N PHE A 188 4.30 11.88 3.82
CA PHE A 188 4.93 10.64 4.31
C PHE A 188 4.94 10.55 5.84
N GLN A 189 5.22 11.67 6.51
CA GLN A 189 5.24 11.71 7.96
C GLN A 189 3.84 11.51 8.57
N ILE A 190 2.78 12.01 7.91
CA ILE A 190 1.38 11.72 8.27
C ILE A 190 1.12 10.22 8.23
N ILE A 191 1.52 9.53 7.14
CA ILE A 191 1.36 8.07 7.00
C ILE A 191 2.05 7.34 8.16
N ILE A 192 3.29 7.70 8.47
CA ILE A 192 4.06 7.10 9.59
C ILE A 192 3.37 7.29 10.93
N ASN A 193 2.94 8.53 11.24
CA ASN A 193 2.41 8.88 12.56
C ASN A 193 1.06 8.20 12.83
N LEU A 194 0.18 8.16 11.81
CA LEU A 194 -1.09 7.46 11.91
C LEU A 194 -0.88 5.95 12.00
N SER A 195 0.01 5.38 11.17
CA SER A 195 0.34 3.94 11.21
C SER A 195 0.88 3.52 12.58
N ARG A 196 1.78 4.31 13.16
CA ARG A 196 2.32 4.07 14.52
C ARG A 196 1.20 4.01 15.57
N SER A 197 0.25 4.93 15.49
CA SER A 197 -0.88 4.99 16.42
C SER A 197 -1.80 3.75 16.28
N LEU A 198 -2.08 3.33 15.05
CA LEU A 198 -2.90 2.15 14.77
C LEU A 198 -2.23 0.84 15.22
N ILE A 199 -0.94 0.68 14.97
CA ILE A 199 -0.17 -0.49 15.40
C ILE A 199 -0.10 -0.54 16.93
N ALA A 200 0.17 0.58 17.61
CA ALA A 200 0.18 0.65 19.06
C ALA A 200 -1.19 0.27 19.66
N ALA A 201 -2.30 0.69 19.04
CA ALA A 201 -3.63 0.31 19.47
C ALA A 201 -3.89 -1.21 19.31
N ALA A 202 -3.43 -1.81 18.20
CA ALA A 202 -3.54 -3.26 17.97
C ALA A 202 -2.71 -4.08 18.97
N GLU A 203 -1.49 -3.62 19.28
CA GLU A 203 -0.63 -4.24 20.30
C GLU A 203 -1.27 -4.16 21.70
N GLN A 204 -1.89 -3.02 22.04
CA GLN A 204 -2.63 -2.88 23.30
C GLN A 204 -3.85 -3.80 23.35
N ASP A 205 -4.58 -3.95 22.25
CA ASP A 205 -5.70 -4.88 22.16
C ASP A 205 -5.24 -6.33 22.37
N THR A 206 -4.08 -6.69 21.82
CA THR A 206 -3.45 -8.01 22.03
C THR A 206 -3.08 -8.22 23.51
N LYS A 207 -2.47 -7.21 24.16
CA LYS A 207 -2.17 -7.25 25.60
C LYS A 207 -3.41 -7.38 26.48
N LYS A 208 -4.56 -6.89 26.01
CA LYS A 208 -5.87 -7.04 26.68
C LYS A 208 -6.55 -8.39 26.37
N GLY A 209 -5.86 -9.31 25.69
CA GLY A 209 -6.35 -10.65 25.39
C GLY A 209 -7.25 -10.72 24.15
N LYS A 210 -7.36 -9.65 23.34
CA LYS A 210 -8.06 -9.74 22.06
C LYS A 210 -7.17 -10.46 21.05
N PRO A 211 -7.71 -11.39 20.25
CA PRO A 211 -6.92 -12.09 19.25
C PRO A 211 -6.37 -11.10 18.20
N PRO A 212 -5.10 -11.27 17.77
CA PRO A 212 -4.53 -10.45 16.71
C PRO A 212 -5.26 -10.72 15.39
N LEU A 213 -5.47 -9.66 14.61
CA LEU A 213 -6.14 -9.74 13.32
C LEU A 213 -5.12 -10.13 12.23
N THR A 214 -4.87 -11.43 12.09
CA THR A 214 -3.82 -11.99 11.23
C THR A 214 -4.15 -11.94 9.74
N PHE A 215 -5.44 -11.87 9.37
CA PHE A 215 -5.88 -11.79 7.98
C PHE A 215 -6.98 -10.75 7.78
N SER A 216 -6.99 -10.11 6.61
CA SER A 216 -8.07 -9.27 6.11
C SER A 216 -8.11 -9.31 4.59
N SER A 217 -9.29 -9.31 4.01
CA SER A 217 -9.47 -9.10 2.56
C SER A 217 -9.52 -7.62 2.17
N ASP A 218 -9.53 -6.73 3.16
CA ASP A 218 -9.62 -5.27 2.97
C ASP A 218 -8.24 -4.60 2.93
N LEU A 219 -8.19 -3.36 2.43
CA LEU A 219 -7.00 -2.51 2.38
C LEU A 219 -6.62 -2.08 3.80
N GLY A 220 -5.39 -2.37 4.24
CA GLY A 220 -4.87 -1.98 5.55
C GLY A 220 -3.58 -1.17 5.44
N LEU A 221 -2.59 -1.49 6.27
CA LEU A 221 -1.36 -0.70 6.42
C LEU A 221 -0.22 -1.17 5.53
N ILE A 222 -0.27 -2.40 5.00
CA ILE A 222 0.88 -3.00 4.33
C ILE A 222 1.21 -2.23 3.04
N GLY A 223 0.20 -1.95 2.20
CA GLY A 223 0.37 -1.20 0.95
C GLY A 223 0.95 0.21 1.17
N PRO A 224 0.36 1.05 2.04
CA PRO A 224 0.90 2.36 2.39
C PRO A 224 2.33 2.32 2.93
N LEU A 225 2.64 1.42 3.88
CA LEU A 225 3.99 1.32 4.46
C LEU A 225 5.01 0.84 3.45
N TYR A 226 4.66 -0.12 2.59
CA TYR A 226 5.47 -0.52 1.45
C TYR A 226 5.77 0.69 0.57
N TYR A 227 4.75 1.47 0.23
CA TYR A 227 4.94 2.64 -0.62
C TYR A 227 5.94 3.63 0.00
N VAL A 228 5.83 3.92 1.30
CA VAL A 228 6.80 4.78 2.01
C VAL A 228 8.22 4.23 1.94
N CYS A 229 8.41 2.92 2.15
CA CYS A 229 9.73 2.29 2.11
C CYS A 229 10.44 2.42 0.76
N ILE A 230 9.69 2.37 -0.34
CA ILE A 230 10.23 2.40 -1.71
C ILE A 230 10.44 3.83 -2.20
N ASN A 231 9.53 4.74 -1.83
CA ASN A 231 9.36 6.02 -2.51
C ASN A 231 9.75 7.24 -1.66
N CYS A 232 9.81 7.14 -0.34
CA CYS A 232 10.12 8.31 0.49
C CYS A 232 11.58 8.79 0.26
N PRO A 233 11.85 10.08 0.00
CA PRO A 233 13.22 10.57 -0.22
C PRO A 233 14.14 10.45 1.01
N THR A 234 13.55 10.31 2.19
CA THR A 234 14.27 10.34 3.47
C THR A 234 14.46 8.93 4.04
N VAL A 235 15.71 8.48 4.09
CA VAL A 235 16.10 7.13 4.57
C VAL A 235 15.61 6.86 6.01
N SER A 236 15.59 7.85 6.89
CA SER A 236 15.10 7.65 8.27
C SER A 236 13.60 7.33 8.32
N ILE A 237 12.80 7.96 7.44
CA ILE A 237 11.37 7.68 7.31
C ILE A 237 11.14 6.31 6.67
N GLN A 238 11.91 5.95 5.63
CA GLN A 238 11.89 4.60 5.03
C GLN A 238 12.16 3.51 6.07
N LYS A 239 13.20 3.68 6.90
CA LYS A 239 13.53 2.75 7.99
C LYS A 239 12.42 2.65 9.03
N THR A 240 11.83 3.79 9.40
CA THR A 240 10.68 3.82 10.32
C THR A 240 9.48 3.06 9.74
N ALA A 241 9.20 3.21 8.44
CA ALA A 241 8.14 2.46 7.76
C ALA A 241 8.39 0.95 7.82
N MET A 242 9.63 0.51 7.56
CA MET A 242 10.04 -0.90 7.67
C MET A 242 9.83 -1.45 9.08
N GLU A 243 10.25 -0.71 10.11
CA GLU A 243 10.03 -1.10 11.51
C GLU A 243 8.54 -1.27 11.84
N LEU A 244 7.70 -0.35 11.36
CA LEU A 244 6.24 -0.43 11.53
C LEU A 244 5.64 -1.62 10.78
N LEU A 245 6.11 -1.90 9.56
CA LEU A 245 5.67 -3.03 8.76
C LEU A 245 5.95 -4.37 9.47
N LEU A 246 7.16 -4.53 10.04
CA LEU A 246 7.56 -5.71 10.79
C LEU A 246 6.77 -5.90 12.10
N ARG A 247 6.25 -4.81 12.68
CA ARG A 247 5.37 -4.82 13.86
C ARG A 247 3.90 -5.08 13.53
N CYS A 248 3.56 -5.23 12.25
CA CYS A 248 2.23 -5.56 11.78
C CYS A 248 2.22 -6.95 11.11
N PRO A 249 2.41 -8.06 11.85
CA PRO A 249 2.40 -9.41 11.28
C PRO A 249 0.98 -9.79 10.84
N ARG A 250 0.66 -9.51 9.57
CA ARG A 250 -0.68 -9.61 9.00
C ARG A 250 -0.62 -9.87 7.51
N ARG A 251 -1.68 -10.47 6.99
CA ARG A 251 -1.96 -10.59 5.56
C ARG A 251 -3.20 -9.79 5.15
N GLU A 252 -3.05 -8.93 4.16
CA GLU A 252 -4.08 -8.07 3.55
C GLU A 252 -4.32 -8.55 2.11
N GLY A 253 -5.19 -9.55 1.96
CA GLY A 253 -5.45 -10.23 0.70
C GLY A 253 -4.18 -10.85 0.11
N MET A 254 -3.63 -10.22 -0.93
CA MET A 254 -2.39 -10.64 -1.60
C MET A 254 -1.13 -10.17 -0.89
N TRP A 255 -1.24 -9.16 -0.02
CA TRP A 255 -0.12 -8.55 0.69
C TRP A 255 0.18 -9.32 1.97
N ASP A 256 1.37 -9.86 2.11
CA ASP A 256 1.86 -10.44 3.36
C ASP A 256 3.00 -9.59 3.91
N SER A 257 2.88 -9.10 5.15
CA SER A 257 3.83 -8.11 5.66
C SER A 257 5.26 -8.63 5.76
N PHE A 258 5.44 -9.93 6.01
CA PHE A 258 6.76 -10.55 6.08
C PHE A 258 7.38 -10.69 4.68
N VAL A 259 6.61 -11.19 3.71
CA VAL A 259 7.06 -11.31 2.31
C VAL A 259 7.41 -9.92 1.77
N VAL A 260 6.58 -8.91 2.04
CA VAL A 260 6.78 -7.52 1.60
C VAL A 260 8.04 -6.92 2.23
N ALA A 261 8.28 -7.14 3.53
CA ALA A 261 9.49 -6.67 4.19
C ALA A 261 10.76 -7.26 3.56
N GLN A 262 10.76 -8.55 3.23
CA GLN A 262 11.89 -9.18 2.53
C GLN A 262 12.12 -8.57 1.14
N MET A 263 11.04 -8.34 0.39
CA MET A 263 11.13 -7.72 -0.94
C MET A 263 11.73 -6.31 -0.87
N ILE A 264 11.31 -5.50 0.11
CA ILE A 264 11.87 -4.16 0.32
C ILE A 264 13.36 -4.24 0.67
N GLN A 265 13.76 -5.18 1.53
CA GLN A 265 15.17 -5.34 1.89
C GLN A 265 16.02 -5.70 0.67
N GLN A 266 15.57 -6.66 -0.14
CA GLN A 266 16.24 -7.05 -1.39
C GLN A 266 16.33 -5.87 -2.37
N TYR A 267 15.28 -5.05 -2.44
CA TYR A 267 15.27 -3.83 -3.24
C TYR A 267 16.32 -2.81 -2.76
N TRP A 268 16.40 -2.55 -1.45
CA TRP A 268 17.40 -1.64 -0.89
C TRP A 268 18.83 -2.14 -1.10
N GLU A 269 19.08 -3.43 -0.94
CA GLU A 269 20.38 -4.07 -1.21
C GLU A 269 20.77 -3.99 -2.70
N PHE A 270 19.78 -4.13 -3.58
CA PHE A 270 19.98 -3.92 -5.01
C PHE A 270 20.36 -2.46 -5.31
N LEU A 271 19.61 -1.49 -4.80
CA LEU A 271 19.88 -0.06 -5.01
C LEU A 271 21.25 0.36 -4.44
N ALA A 272 21.63 -0.16 -3.28
CA ALA A 272 22.93 0.10 -2.67
C ALA A 272 24.08 -0.36 -3.59
N ARG A 273 23.99 -1.61 -4.09
CA ARG A 273 24.99 -2.15 -5.03
C ARG A 273 25.05 -1.37 -6.34
N HIS A 274 23.91 -0.91 -6.87
CA HIS A 274 23.88 -0.09 -8.08
C HIS A 274 24.49 1.28 -7.86
N ARG A 275 24.22 1.92 -6.70
CA ARG A 275 24.84 3.20 -6.36
C ARG A 275 26.35 3.06 -6.21
N GLU A 276 26.82 2.04 -5.51
CA GLU A 276 28.25 1.75 -5.37
C GLU A 276 28.92 1.48 -6.72
N ALA A 277 28.28 0.70 -7.60
CA ALA A 277 28.78 0.47 -8.96
C ALA A 277 28.85 1.78 -9.76
N ASN A 278 27.83 2.63 -9.67
CA ASN A 278 27.77 3.94 -10.35
C ASN A 278 28.79 4.94 -9.81
N GLU A 279 29.10 4.91 -8.50
CA GLU A 279 30.15 5.74 -7.90
C GLU A 279 31.56 5.26 -8.29
N VAL A 280 31.73 3.95 -8.53
CA VAL A 280 33.01 3.34 -8.96
C VAL A 280 33.28 3.53 -10.45
N SER A 281 32.24 3.68 -11.28
CA SER A 281 32.34 3.79 -12.74
C SER A 281 32.25 5.23 -13.28
N MET A 282 32.91 6.23 -12.68
CA MET A 282 32.97 7.58 -13.29
C MET A 282 33.78 7.54 -14.60
N GLU A 283 33.14 7.16 -15.70
CA GLU A 283 33.63 7.42 -17.06
C GLU A 283 33.45 8.92 -17.34
N VAL A 284 34.58 9.60 -17.43
CA VAL A 284 34.67 10.96 -17.97
C VAL A 284 34.85 10.88 -19.48
N ASP A 285 34.18 11.75 -20.22
CA ASP A 285 34.41 11.90 -21.64
C ASP A 285 35.84 12.44 -21.91
N GLU A 286 36.20 12.53 -23.20
CA GLU A 286 37.51 13.06 -23.64
C GLU A 286 37.80 14.49 -23.14
N PHE A 287 36.78 15.19 -22.63
CA PHE A 287 36.85 16.55 -22.12
C PHE A 287 36.75 16.63 -20.58
N GLY A 288 36.73 15.50 -19.88
CA GLY A 288 36.68 15.45 -18.43
C GLY A 288 35.29 15.67 -17.82
N PHE A 289 34.23 15.64 -18.63
CA PHE A 289 32.86 15.76 -18.15
C PHE A 289 32.28 14.39 -17.82
N PRO A 290 31.52 14.25 -16.71
CA PRO A 290 30.81 13.01 -16.42
C PRO A 290 29.84 12.67 -17.55
N VAL A 291 29.98 11.50 -18.15
CA VAL A 291 29.01 11.01 -19.15
C VAL A 291 27.73 10.60 -18.41
N PRO A 292 26.53 11.13 -18.76
CA PRO A 292 25.29 10.66 -18.15
C PRO A 292 25.04 9.19 -18.54
N PHE A 293 25.00 8.30 -17.55
CA PHE A 293 24.72 6.88 -17.78
C PHE A 293 23.29 6.68 -18.28
N LYS A 294 23.16 5.91 -19.37
CA LYS A 294 21.92 5.67 -20.12
C LYS A 294 20.94 4.68 -19.45
N ASP A 295 21.39 3.97 -18.40
CA ASP A 295 20.68 2.82 -17.81
C ASP A 295 19.83 3.15 -16.57
N ILE A 296 19.38 4.40 -16.42
CA ILE A 296 18.39 4.78 -15.38
C ILE A 296 17.04 4.06 -15.60
N SER A 297 16.82 3.47 -16.79
CA SER A 297 15.67 2.61 -17.09
C SER A 297 15.54 1.36 -16.20
N ASP A 298 16.61 0.95 -15.51
CA ASP A 298 16.56 -0.21 -14.62
C ASP A 298 15.98 0.09 -13.22
N GLN A 299 15.76 1.35 -12.84
CA GLN A 299 15.07 1.67 -11.59
C GLN A 299 13.59 1.25 -11.61
N GLY A 300 12.92 1.35 -12.77
CA GLY A 300 11.57 0.80 -12.98
C GLY A 300 11.53 -0.73 -13.06
N SER A 301 12.70 -1.36 -13.31
CA SER A 301 12.84 -2.81 -13.50
C SER A 301 12.68 -3.60 -12.20
N VAL A 302 12.89 -3.02 -11.02
CA VAL A 302 12.96 -3.79 -9.77
C VAL A 302 11.59 -4.13 -9.18
N HIS A 303 10.60 -3.24 -9.29
CA HIS A 303 9.19 -3.60 -9.02
C HIS A 303 8.78 -4.76 -9.95
N LEU A 304 9.16 -4.69 -11.23
CA LEU A 304 8.98 -5.76 -12.22
C LEU A 304 9.77 -7.05 -11.92
N ALA A 305 10.98 -6.96 -11.36
CA ALA A 305 11.88 -8.09 -11.13
C ALA A 305 11.45 -8.95 -9.94
N PHE A 306 10.82 -8.34 -8.93
CA PHE A 306 10.32 -9.01 -7.73
C PHE A 306 8.81 -9.30 -7.78
N PHE A 307 7.98 -8.40 -8.33
CA PHE A 307 6.53 -8.58 -8.42
C PHE A 307 6.03 -9.17 -9.76
N GLY A 308 6.89 -9.22 -10.79
CA GLY A 308 6.57 -9.78 -12.11
C GLY A 308 6.99 -11.24 -12.30
N ARG A 309 7.51 -11.93 -11.28
CA ARG A 309 7.74 -13.37 -11.34
C ARG A 309 6.43 -14.12 -11.08
N PRO A 310 6.03 -15.08 -11.94
CA PRO A 310 4.98 -16.02 -11.59
C PRO A 310 5.32 -16.62 -10.23
N THR A 311 4.34 -16.67 -9.32
CA THR A 311 4.49 -17.32 -8.03
C THR A 311 4.59 -18.84 -8.27
N GLU A 312 5.75 -19.30 -8.74
CA GLU A 312 6.21 -20.67 -8.52
C GLU A 312 6.81 -20.72 -7.11
N THR A 313 6.00 -20.39 -6.10
CA THR A 313 6.26 -20.91 -4.76
C THR A 313 5.93 -22.39 -4.84
N ASN A 314 6.98 -23.20 -5.02
CA ASN A 314 6.92 -24.62 -4.71
C ASN A 314 6.43 -24.75 -3.26
N MET A 315 5.17 -25.10 -3.08
CA MET A 315 4.52 -25.30 -1.78
C MET A 315 5.12 -26.47 -0.99
N THR A 316 6.20 -27.09 -1.48
CA THR A 316 6.92 -28.19 -0.85
C THR A 316 7.96 -27.75 0.18
N ASP A 317 8.41 -26.49 0.19
CA ASP A 317 9.43 -26.01 1.15
C ASP A 317 8.85 -25.21 2.33
N VAL A 318 7.52 -25.08 2.44
CA VAL A 318 6.85 -24.39 3.58
C VAL A 318 6.38 -25.39 4.65
N SER A 319 6.61 -26.69 4.47
CA SER A 319 6.37 -27.68 5.53
C SER A 319 7.69 -28.06 6.19
N TYR A 320 7.73 -27.92 7.53
CA TYR A 320 8.82 -28.22 8.45
C TYR A 320 9.76 -27.05 8.80
N PHE A 321 9.28 -26.18 9.68
CA PHE A 321 10.14 -25.68 10.75
C PHE A 321 9.49 -25.95 12.12
N PRO A 322 10.22 -26.52 13.08
CA PRO A 322 9.68 -26.82 14.40
C PRO A 322 9.43 -25.53 15.18
N PRO A 323 8.50 -25.53 16.15
CA PRO A 323 8.28 -24.39 17.03
C PRO A 323 9.57 -24.06 17.81
N PRO A 324 9.77 -22.79 18.22
CA PRO A 324 10.93 -22.40 19.00
C PRO A 324 11.00 -23.22 20.29
N GLU A 325 12.18 -23.77 20.57
CA GLU A 325 12.48 -24.44 21.83
C GLU A 325 12.18 -23.50 22.99
N VAL A 326 11.11 -23.82 23.73
CA VAL A 326 10.87 -23.25 25.05
C VAL A 326 11.89 -23.88 25.97
N THR A 327 12.98 -23.17 26.26
CA THR A 327 13.86 -23.50 27.39
C THR A 327 12.98 -23.65 28.64
N PRO A 328 12.99 -24.82 29.31
CA PRO A 328 12.26 -24.98 30.56
C PRO A 328 12.81 -23.99 31.58
N LEU A 329 11.91 -23.30 32.30
CA LEU A 329 12.27 -22.57 33.50
C LEU A 329 13.04 -23.53 34.42
N GLU A 330 14.30 -23.23 34.72
CA GLU A 330 15.02 -23.92 35.78
C GLU A 330 14.16 -23.82 37.06
N SER A 331 13.77 -24.99 37.56
CA SER A 331 13.12 -25.14 38.84
C SER A 331 14.10 -24.69 39.94
N VAL A 332 14.02 -23.42 40.35
CA VAL A 332 14.64 -23.00 41.60
C VAL A 332 13.87 -23.66 42.73
N SER A 333 14.46 -24.73 43.23
CA SER A 333 14.05 -25.49 44.40
C SER A 333 13.66 -24.59 45.56
N SER A 334 12.44 -24.77 46.07
CA SER A 334 12.02 -24.22 47.35
C SER A 334 12.93 -24.77 48.47
N PRO A 335 13.48 -23.93 49.37
CA PRO A 335 14.18 -24.44 50.53
C PRO A 335 13.17 -25.00 51.53
N SER A 336 13.37 -26.25 51.96
CA SER A 336 12.58 -26.89 53.01
C SER A 336 12.96 -26.36 54.41
N PRO A 337 12.04 -26.41 55.39
CA PRO A 337 12.13 -25.70 56.67
C PRO A 337 12.91 -26.50 57.73
N LEU A 338 13.42 -25.81 58.75
CA LEU A 338 13.87 -26.24 60.11
C LEU A 338 15.20 -25.53 60.47
N GLY A 339 15.40 -24.93 61.63
CA GLY A 339 14.61 -24.96 62.86
C GLY A 339 15.11 -23.93 63.88
N LEU A 340 14.30 -23.74 64.92
CA LEU A 340 14.62 -22.98 66.12
C LEU A 340 15.97 -23.41 66.72
N ARG A 341 16.80 -22.43 67.12
CA ARG A 341 17.64 -22.54 68.32
C ARG A 341 17.97 -21.16 68.91
N SER A 342 17.33 -20.92 70.05
CA SER A 342 17.75 -20.17 71.25
C SER A 342 19.12 -19.47 71.29
N ASN A 343 19.10 -18.17 71.61
CA ASN A 343 20.23 -17.43 72.19
C ASN A 343 20.40 -17.75 73.68
N PRO A 344 21.63 -17.88 74.20
CA PRO A 344 21.88 -17.76 75.64
C PRO A 344 22.21 -16.32 76.01
N ALA A 345 21.74 -15.93 77.19
CA ALA A 345 22.07 -14.68 77.87
C ALA A 345 23.49 -14.71 78.44
N THR A 346 24.18 -13.56 78.39
CA THR A 346 24.87 -12.94 79.53
C THR A 346 24.99 -11.45 79.30
#